data_AF-A0A8K0K1Q6-F1
#
_entry.id   AF-A0A8K0K1Q6-F1
#
_cell.length_a   1.000
_cell.length_b   1.000
_cell.length_c   1.000
_cell.angle_alpha   90.00
_cell.angle_beta   90.00
_cell.angle_gamma   90.00
#
_symmetry.space_group_name_H-M   'P 1'
#
loop_
_entity.id
_entity.type
_entity.pdbx_description
1 polymer ?
#
loop_
_entity_poly.entity_id
_entity_poly.type
_entity_poly.pdbx_seq_one_letter_code
_entity_poly.pdbx_strand_id
1 'polypeptide(L)'
;TKSDEEDNYPGPGGDEESGLDSQRACTSDSELYSGSGKKAMQRSNRSFHYISSSRSTSPELPPNSPGGWILVGKEGEIQPLQVRPVMNNQFSIVHDRELLGHDPYALVKCCECLAFLVRDLAHITPYNFENCVHCLRTFVEASLNGNSTNAKIPSPEDEENIKKAKACILDCHIEQLITESKFLRLDSLLELVKALIFASHGPDGQGTTYDEDTTVFFLELLLKVVIQNRDRVGCIWQGVRDHIYSLVMGAAACERHFLMERSVVGLLRLAKALMRLEDMSPVVLQSLRMLLLLKPQTLSRISRQIAYGLFEILKTSAANIHSDTDWSIIFTLLECVGAGAHPPRIVGEIGRPVSGQ
;
A
#
# COMPACT_ATOMS: atom_id res chain seq x y z
N THR A 1 -26.87 65.12 -21.99
CA THR A 1 -28.29 65.14 -21.56
C THR A 1 -28.39 64.10 -20.45
N LYS A 2 -28.12 64.44 -19.17
CA LYS A 2 -29.03 65.07 -18.16
C LYS A 2 -30.42 64.41 -18.22
N SER A 3 -31.03 63.86 -17.16
CA SER A 3 -31.01 64.20 -15.72
C SER A 3 -31.86 63.12 -14.97
N ASP A 4 -31.42 62.60 -13.81
CA ASP A 4 -31.90 62.85 -12.40
C ASP A 4 -33.04 61.84 -12.01
N GLU A 5 -33.14 61.21 -10.82
CA GLU A 5 -33.06 61.72 -9.43
C GLU A 5 -32.57 60.66 -8.40
N GLU A 6 -31.99 61.19 -7.32
CA GLU A 6 -31.55 60.60 -6.04
C GLU A 6 -32.70 60.44 -5.01
N ASP A 7 -32.47 59.65 -3.96
CA ASP A 7 -32.61 60.03 -2.52
C ASP A 7 -32.57 58.73 -1.66
N ASN A 8 -31.52 58.41 -0.90
CA ASN A 8 -30.90 58.97 0.31
C ASN A 8 -31.58 58.58 1.65
N TYR A 9 -30.71 58.14 2.58
CA TYR A 9 -30.95 57.57 3.92
C TYR A 9 -31.53 58.58 4.93
N PRO A 10 -31.95 58.10 6.14
CA PRO A 10 -31.10 58.38 7.31
C PRO A 10 -31.03 57.24 8.37
N GLY A 11 -29.87 57.04 8.99
CA GLY A 11 -29.75 56.76 10.45
C GLY A 11 -29.65 58.11 11.21
N PRO A 12 -29.43 58.22 12.55
CA PRO A 12 -28.70 57.30 13.47
C PRO A 12 -29.22 57.24 14.95
N GLY A 13 -28.48 56.53 15.82
CA GLY A 13 -28.43 56.70 17.30
C GLY A 13 -29.37 55.81 18.13
N GLY A 14 -29.00 55.21 19.26
CA GLY A 14 -27.81 55.25 20.13
C GLY A 14 -28.26 54.90 21.57
N ASP A 15 -27.47 54.07 22.26
CA ASP A 15 -27.21 54.06 23.72
C ASP A 15 -28.37 53.62 24.66
N GLU A 16 -28.27 52.87 25.78
CA GLU A 16 -27.26 52.54 26.82
C GLU A 16 -27.91 51.41 27.70
N GLU A 17 -27.28 50.32 28.15
CA GLU A 17 -26.35 50.11 29.30
C GLU A 17 -26.98 49.40 30.54
N SER A 18 -26.13 48.69 31.30
CA SER A 18 -26.25 47.93 32.57
C SER A 18 -26.49 46.40 32.41
N GLY A 19 -25.62 45.47 32.83
CA GLY A 19 -24.67 45.41 33.96
C GLY A 19 -25.42 45.00 35.24
N LEU A 20 -25.15 43.94 36.02
CA LEU A 20 -23.93 43.20 36.38
C LEU A 20 -24.28 41.86 37.08
N ASP A 21 -23.29 40.97 37.14
CA ASP A 21 -22.96 39.98 38.20
C ASP A 21 -23.89 38.80 38.55
N SER A 22 -23.39 37.58 38.34
CA SER A 22 -22.80 36.80 39.45
C SER A 22 -22.22 35.44 39.02
N GLN A 23 -21.00 35.24 39.50
CA GLN A 23 -20.19 34.02 39.59
C GLN A 23 -20.94 32.70 39.76
N ARG A 24 -20.47 31.66 39.07
CA ARG A 24 -20.23 30.34 39.68
C ARG A 24 -19.07 29.62 39.00
N ALA A 25 -17.94 29.68 39.69
CA ALA A 25 -16.82 28.78 39.56
C ALA A 25 -17.21 27.37 40.05
N CYS A 26 -16.73 26.35 39.35
CA CYS A 26 -16.35 25.06 39.95
C CYS A 26 -15.13 24.52 39.18
N THR A 27 -13.95 24.87 39.69
CA THR A 27 -12.66 24.20 39.45
C THR A 27 -12.35 23.35 40.67
N SER A 28 -11.90 22.10 40.50
CA SER A 28 -11.02 21.34 41.40
C SER A 28 -10.71 20.01 40.71
N ASP A 29 -9.49 19.70 40.25
CA ASP A 29 -8.19 19.45 40.90
C ASP A 29 -8.09 18.16 41.73
N SER A 30 -7.09 17.34 41.38
CA SER A 30 -6.22 16.66 42.32
C SER A 30 -4.87 16.35 41.64
N GLU A 31 -3.83 16.90 42.25
CA GLU A 31 -2.48 17.08 41.75
C GLU A 31 -1.55 15.85 41.79
N LEU A 32 -0.46 16.04 41.05
CA LEU A 32 0.84 15.39 41.08
C LEU A 32 1.46 15.27 42.48
N TYR A 33 2.29 14.24 42.67
CA TYR A 33 3.53 14.35 43.43
C TYR A 33 4.71 13.93 42.56
N SER A 34 5.57 14.90 42.26
CA SER A 34 6.96 14.69 41.86
C SER A 34 7.79 14.28 43.08
N GLY A 35 8.68 13.29 42.91
CA GLY A 35 9.69 12.93 43.90
C GLY A 35 10.98 12.50 43.22
N SER A 36 11.93 13.42 43.16
CA SER A 36 13.30 13.24 42.68
C SER A 36 14.07 12.16 43.44
N GLY A 37 14.87 11.34 42.74
CA GLY A 37 15.80 10.41 43.39
C GLY A 37 16.75 9.73 42.41
N LYS A 38 17.97 10.27 42.29
CA LYS A 38 19.11 9.67 41.56
C LYS A 38 19.40 8.25 42.08
N LYS A 39 19.66 7.28 41.19
CA LYS A 39 20.66 6.22 41.37
C LYS A 39 20.99 5.51 40.05
N ALA A 40 22.28 5.31 39.84
CA ALA A 40 22.92 4.75 38.67
C ALA A 40 22.89 3.21 38.64
N MET A 41 23.12 2.68 37.44
CA MET A 41 23.85 1.44 37.11
C MET A 41 23.32 0.10 37.65
N GLN A 42 22.84 -0.76 36.75
CA GLN A 42 23.46 -2.08 36.49
C GLN A 42 22.79 -2.83 35.33
N ARG A 43 23.64 -3.26 34.37
CA ARG A 43 23.41 -4.36 33.44
C ARG A 43 23.00 -5.62 34.21
N SER A 44 22.02 -6.36 33.72
CA SER A 44 22.07 -7.83 33.79
C SER A 44 21.19 -8.50 32.74
N ASN A 45 21.82 -9.40 31.99
CA ASN A 45 21.23 -10.40 31.10
C ASN A 45 20.11 -11.19 31.80
N ARG A 46 19.00 -11.41 31.12
CA ARG A 46 18.16 -12.59 31.38
C ARG A 46 17.75 -13.27 30.08
N SER A 47 18.33 -14.45 29.90
CA SER A 47 17.96 -15.51 28.97
C SER A 47 16.48 -15.87 29.13
N PHE A 48 15.76 -15.98 28.03
CA PHE A 48 14.40 -16.52 28.00
C PHE A 48 14.45 -18.05 27.87
N HIS A 49 13.88 -18.73 28.87
CA HIS A 49 13.63 -20.16 28.86
C HIS A 49 12.47 -20.50 27.91
N TYR A 50 12.70 -21.47 27.02
CA TYR A 50 11.67 -22.10 26.21
C TYR A 50 10.75 -22.95 27.09
N ILE A 51 9.45 -22.69 27.05
CA ILE A 51 8.42 -23.57 27.60
C ILE A 51 7.92 -24.46 26.47
N SER A 52 8.20 -25.76 26.58
CA SER A 52 7.64 -26.83 25.77
C SER A 52 6.12 -26.88 25.91
N SER A 53 5.40 -26.88 24.80
CA SER A 53 3.98 -27.24 24.74
C SER A 53 3.76 -28.42 23.81
N SER A 54 2.88 -29.30 24.27
CA SER A 54 2.63 -30.68 23.90
C SER A 54 2.07 -30.92 22.49
N ARG A 55 2.49 -32.07 21.92
CA ARG A 55 1.96 -32.71 20.71
C ARG A 55 0.45 -32.94 20.76
N SER A 56 -0.24 -32.59 19.68
CA SER A 56 -1.49 -33.21 19.24
C SER A 56 -1.27 -33.84 17.87
N THR A 57 -1.70 -35.09 17.73
CA THR A 57 -1.48 -35.99 16.60
C THR A 57 -2.44 -35.71 15.44
N SER A 58 -1.91 -35.53 14.23
CA SER A 58 -2.64 -35.64 12.96
C SER A 58 -1.74 -36.34 11.92
N PRO A 59 -2.30 -37.04 10.91
CA PRO A 59 -1.56 -38.02 10.12
C PRO A 59 -0.57 -37.34 9.16
N GLU A 60 0.70 -37.76 9.19
CA GLU A 60 1.77 -37.29 8.31
C GLU A 60 1.57 -37.81 6.87
N LEU A 61 1.65 -36.91 5.89
CA LEU A 61 1.86 -37.24 4.48
C LEU A 61 3.38 -37.43 4.23
N PRO A 62 3.80 -38.34 3.34
CA PRO A 62 5.21 -38.65 3.13
C PRO A 62 6.00 -37.49 2.50
N PRO A 63 7.32 -37.37 2.77
CA PRO A 63 8.07 -36.12 2.61
C PRO A 63 8.54 -35.79 1.18
N ASN A 64 7.86 -36.26 0.12
CA ASN A 64 8.33 -36.07 -1.26
C ASN A 64 7.23 -35.74 -2.29
N SER A 65 6.17 -35.02 -1.90
CA SER A 65 5.23 -34.42 -2.86
C SER A 65 5.46 -32.90 -2.97
N PRO A 66 5.82 -32.37 -4.16
CA PRO A 66 5.79 -30.93 -4.37
C PRO A 66 4.34 -30.48 -4.38
N GLY A 67 3.95 -29.61 -3.44
CA GLY A 67 2.63 -28.99 -3.40
C GLY A 67 2.45 -28.07 -4.59
N GLY A 68 1.98 -28.62 -5.71
CA GLY A 68 1.58 -27.88 -6.91
C GLY A 68 0.07 -27.67 -6.92
N TRP A 69 -0.36 -26.44 -7.21
CA TRP A 69 -1.76 -26.16 -7.54
C TRP A 69 -2.11 -26.86 -8.85
N ILE A 70 -3.16 -27.69 -8.84
CA ILE A 70 -3.63 -28.41 -10.02
C ILE A 70 -4.50 -27.45 -10.84
N LEU A 71 -4.01 -27.05 -12.01
CA LEU A 71 -4.81 -26.36 -13.02
C LEU A 71 -5.63 -27.40 -13.79
N VAL A 72 -6.95 -27.43 -13.59
CA VAL A 72 -7.84 -28.31 -14.36
C VAL A 72 -8.16 -27.64 -15.70
N GLY A 73 -7.49 -28.10 -16.77
CA GLY A 73 -7.85 -27.78 -18.15
C GLY A 73 -9.13 -28.50 -18.60
N LYS A 74 -9.76 -28.01 -19.67
CA LYS A 74 -11.09 -28.46 -20.12
C LYS A 74 -11.17 -29.89 -20.69
N GLU A 75 -10.08 -30.66 -20.78
CA GLU A 75 -10.11 -31.99 -21.42
C GLU A 75 -9.26 -33.06 -20.70
N GLY A 76 -9.10 -32.97 -19.37
CA GLY A 76 -8.69 -34.14 -18.56
C GLY A 76 -7.24 -34.66 -18.71
N GLU A 77 -6.39 -34.06 -19.55
CA GLU A 77 -4.96 -34.40 -19.60
C GLU A 77 -4.13 -33.56 -18.61
N ILE A 78 -3.41 -34.25 -17.72
CA ILE A 78 -2.51 -33.66 -16.72
C ILE A 78 -1.09 -33.66 -17.30
N GLN A 79 -0.57 -32.49 -17.69
CA GLN A 79 0.85 -32.30 -17.98
C GLN A 79 1.53 -31.56 -16.82
N PRO A 80 2.62 -32.09 -16.24
CA PRO A 80 3.38 -31.38 -15.22
C PRO A 80 4.16 -30.23 -15.87
N LEU A 81 3.80 -29.00 -15.52
CA LEU A 81 4.63 -27.82 -15.79
C LEU A 81 5.93 -27.96 -14.99
N GLN A 82 7.07 -28.04 -15.67
CA GLN A 82 8.38 -27.91 -15.02
C GLN A 82 8.52 -26.48 -14.49
N VAL A 83 8.30 -26.31 -13.18
CA VAL A 83 8.63 -25.07 -12.48
C VAL A 83 10.14 -24.94 -12.50
N ARG A 84 10.66 -24.03 -13.32
CA ARG A 84 12.05 -23.58 -13.20
C ARG A 84 12.22 -22.95 -11.80
N PRO A 85 13.34 -23.20 -11.10
CA PRO A 85 13.60 -22.53 -9.82
C PRO A 85 13.60 -21.02 -10.06
N VAL A 86 12.66 -20.33 -9.44
CA VAL A 86 12.58 -18.87 -9.46
C VAL A 86 13.84 -18.37 -8.76
N MET A 87 14.61 -17.53 -9.45
CA MET A 87 15.82 -16.90 -8.92
C MET A 87 15.49 -16.13 -7.64
N ASN A 88 16.45 -16.09 -6.70
CA ASN A 88 16.39 -15.32 -5.46
C ASN A 88 15.69 -13.97 -5.62
N ASN A 89 14.96 -13.59 -4.58
CA ASN A 89 14.04 -12.47 -4.50
C ASN A 89 14.76 -11.10 -4.70
N GLN A 90 15.04 -10.71 -5.96
CA GLN A 90 15.82 -9.50 -6.31
C GLN A 90 15.17 -8.18 -5.83
N PHE A 91 13.92 -8.23 -5.36
CA PHE A 91 13.15 -7.08 -4.89
C PHE A 91 12.59 -7.25 -3.45
N SER A 92 12.85 -8.38 -2.75
CA SER A 92 12.56 -8.54 -1.31
C SER A 92 13.11 -7.35 -0.53
N ILE A 93 12.47 -6.76 0.50
CA ILE A 93 13.06 -5.67 1.36
C ILE A 93 14.19 -6.15 2.28
N VAL A 94 14.33 -7.46 2.49
CA VAL A 94 15.51 -8.02 3.15
C VAL A 94 16.67 -7.98 2.15
N HIS A 95 17.69 -7.16 2.41
CA HIS A 95 18.86 -7.11 1.53
C HIS A 95 19.64 -8.41 1.73
N ASP A 96 19.41 -9.38 0.86
CA ASP A 96 19.96 -10.74 0.97
C ASP A 96 21.48 -10.80 0.70
N ARG A 97 22.10 -9.66 0.38
CA ARG A 97 23.55 -9.56 0.18
C ARG A 97 24.23 -9.14 1.46
N GLU A 98 25.27 -9.88 1.83
CA GLU A 98 26.20 -9.49 2.87
C GLU A 98 26.99 -8.27 2.40
N LEU A 99 26.79 -7.13 3.07
CA LEU A 99 27.53 -5.91 2.80
C LEU A 99 28.89 -5.96 3.50
N LEU A 100 29.95 -5.83 2.71
CA LEU A 100 31.31 -5.73 3.20
C LEU A 100 31.63 -4.33 3.69
N GLY A 101 32.77 -4.23 4.37
CA GLY A 101 33.32 -2.94 4.73
C GLY A 101 33.65 -2.10 3.48
N HIS A 102 33.20 -0.85 3.44
CA HIS A 102 33.38 0.09 2.33
C HIS A 102 34.12 1.36 2.77
N ASP A 103 34.76 2.04 1.82
CA ASP A 103 35.38 3.34 2.07
C ASP A 103 34.29 4.44 2.13
N PRO A 104 34.19 5.21 3.24
CA PRO A 104 33.14 6.22 3.39
C PRO A 104 33.21 7.34 2.35
N TYR A 105 34.40 7.70 1.87
CA TYR A 105 34.55 8.72 0.83
C TYR A 105 34.03 8.23 -0.53
N ALA A 106 34.40 7.00 -0.92
CA ALA A 106 33.88 6.35 -2.11
C ALA A 106 32.34 6.20 -2.05
N LEU A 107 31.78 5.88 -0.88
CA LEU A 107 30.34 5.81 -0.68
C LEU A 107 29.66 7.14 -1.05
N VAL A 108 30.17 8.27 -0.55
CA VAL A 108 29.62 9.60 -0.87
C VAL A 108 29.64 9.83 -2.39
N LYS A 109 30.77 9.58 -3.04
CA LYS A 109 30.89 9.79 -4.49
C LYS A 109 29.98 8.89 -5.31
N CYS A 110 29.79 7.64 -4.90
CA CYS A 110 28.83 6.75 -5.55
C CYS A 110 27.38 7.21 -5.35
N CYS A 111 27.03 7.71 -4.15
CA CYS A 111 25.71 8.29 -3.91
C CYS A 111 25.46 9.52 -4.77
N GLU A 112 26.46 10.40 -4.97
CA GLU A 112 26.35 11.57 -5.86
C GLU A 112 26.08 11.14 -7.31
N CYS A 113 26.81 10.12 -7.81
CA CYS A 113 26.58 9.55 -9.14
C CYS A 113 25.16 8.99 -9.28
N LEU A 114 24.68 8.27 -8.27
CA LEU A 114 23.34 7.70 -8.29
C LEU A 114 22.26 8.79 -8.25
N ALA A 115 22.44 9.81 -7.41
CA ALA A 115 21.53 10.95 -7.34
C ALA A 115 21.43 11.67 -8.69
N PHE A 116 22.56 11.84 -9.40
CA PHE A 116 22.55 12.39 -10.76
C PHE A 116 21.69 11.57 -11.73
N LEU A 117 21.85 10.24 -11.74
CA LEU A 117 21.07 9.35 -12.61
C LEU A 117 19.59 9.31 -12.27
N VAL A 118 19.24 9.33 -10.98
CA VAL A 118 17.85 9.26 -10.52
C VAL A 118 17.12 10.58 -10.69
N ARG A 119 17.82 11.71 -10.61
CA ARG A 119 17.25 13.06 -10.82
C ARG A 119 16.95 13.36 -12.29
N ASP A 120 17.67 12.76 -13.23
CA ASP A 120 17.36 12.85 -14.66
C ASP A 120 16.80 11.53 -15.18
N LEU A 121 15.47 11.42 -15.18
CA LEU A 121 14.76 10.22 -15.61
C LEU A 121 14.97 9.88 -17.09
N ALA A 122 15.59 10.75 -17.90
CA ALA A 122 16.01 10.39 -19.26
C ALA A 122 17.01 9.22 -19.26
N HIS A 123 17.80 9.07 -18.19
CA HIS A 123 18.77 7.99 -18.03
C HIS A 123 18.15 6.72 -17.44
N ILE A 124 16.95 6.81 -16.85
CA ILE A 124 16.24 5.66 -16.28
C ILE A 124 15.37 5.01 -17.36
N THR A 125 15.83 3.85 -17.81
CA THR A 125 15.29 3.09 -18.94
C THR A 125 14.79 1.73 -18.46
N PRO A 126 13.97 1.00 -19.25
CA PRO A 126 13.48 -0.32 -18.84
C PRO A 126 14.64 -1.29 -18.60
N TYR A 127 15.73 -1.14 -19.35
CA TYR A 127 16.92 -1.99 -19.28
C TYR A 127 17.76 -1.79 -18.01
N ASN A 128 17.64 -0.64 -17.35
CA ASN A 128 18.45 -0.32 -16.17
C ASN A 128 17.62 0.02 -14.92
N PHE A 129 16.30 0.06 -15.04
CA PHE A 129 15.41 0.42 -13.94
C PHE A 129 15.56 -0.52 -12.74
N GLU A 130 15.50 -1.83 -12.98
CA GLU A 130 15.68 -2.84 -11.92
C GLU A 130 17.04 -2.70 -11.24
N ASN A 131 18.11 -2.50 -12.04
CA ASN A 131 19.46 -2.27 -11.54
C ASN A 131 19.55 -0.99 -10.72
N CYS A 132 18.85 0.08 -11.13
CA CYS A 132 18.82 1.36 -10.41
C CYS A 132 18.15 1.21 -9.05
N VAL A 133 16.99 0.52 -8.98
CA VAL A 133 16.29 0.24 -7.73
C VAL A 133 17.15 -0.61 -6.80
N HIS A 134 17.75 -1.69 -7.33
CA HIS A 134 18.65 -2.54 -6.57
C HIS A 134 19.86 -1.75 -6.04
N CYS A 135 20.47 -0.91 -6.87
CA CYS A 135 21.59 -0.05 -6.53
C CYS A 135 21.21 0.92 -5.39
N LEU A 136 20.14 1.68 -5.56
CA LEU A 136 19.64 2.64 -4.58
C LEU A 136 19.36 1.97 -3.24
N ARG A 137 18.73 0.81 -3.27
CA ARG A 137 18.42 0.04 -2.08
C ARG A 137 19.68 -0.51 -1.38
N THR A 138 20.71 -0.92 -2.14
CA THR A 138 22.02 -1.31 -1.60
C THR A 138 22.70 -0.13 -0.92
N PHE A 139 22.67 1.06 -1.53
CA PHE A 139 23.27 2.27 -0.96
C PHE A 139 22.53 2.77 0.28
N VAL A 140 21.19 2.69 0.31
CA VAL A 140 20.38 2.97 1.51
C VAL A 140 20.81 2.05 2.66
N GLU A 141 20.86 0.74 2.44
CA GLU A 141 21.25 -0.23 3.46
C GLU A 141 22.70 0.01 3.95
N ALA A 142 23.64 0.21 3.04
CA ALA A 142 25.03 0.51 3.37
C ALA A 142 25.16 1.80 4.21
N SER A 143 24.34 2.82 3.90
CA SER A 143 24.34 4.07 4.65
C SER A 143 23.73 3.93 6.05
N LEU A 144 22.70 3.09 6.22
CA LEU A 144 22.03 2.87 7.50
C LEU A 144 22.86 2.01 8.45
N ASN A 145 23.41 0.91 7.93
CA ASN A 145 24.15 -0.05 8.73
C ASN A 145 25.56 0.45 9.04
N GLY A 146 26.08 1.42 8.28
CA GLY A 146 27.44 1.91 8.46
C GLY A 146 28.45 0.78 8.30
N ASN A 147 29.73 1.09 8.45
CA ASN A 147 30.81 0.14 8.22
C ASN A 147 30.98 -0.89 9.36
N SER A 148 29.89 -1.42 9.93
CA SER A 148 29.87 -2.19 11.19
C SER A 148 30.64 -3.51 11.17
N THR A 149 31.09 -3.98 10.00
CA THR A 149 31.87 -5.21 9.88
C THR A 149 33.36 -5.02 10.20
N ASN A 150 33.86 -3.78 10.23
CA ASN A 150 35.20 -3.49 10.75
C ASN A 150 35.09 -2.99 12.19
N ALA A 151 35.69 -3.73 13.14
CA ALA A 151 35.79 -3.38 14.56
C ALA A 151 36.64 -2.13 14.87
N LYS A 152 36.67 -1.14 13.97
CA LYS A 152 37.29 0.17 14.15
C LYS A 152 36.21 1.19 14.46
N ILE A 153 36.41 1.95 15.52
CA ILE A 153 35.62 3.15 15.83
C ILE A 153 35.76 4.08 14.61
N PRO A 154 34.65 4.53 13.99
CA PRO A 154 34.70 5.46 12.87
C PRO A 154 35.48 6.72 13.24
N SER A 155 36.35 7.21 12.35
CA SER A 155 36.97 8.51 12.57
C SER A 155 35.92 9.63 12.45
N PRO A 156 36.17 10.83 13.01
CA PRO A 156 35.26 11.97 12.83
C PRO A 156 35.01 12.31 11.35
N GLU A 157 36.01 12.10 10.50
CA GLU A 157 35.93 12.29 9.05
C GLU A 157 35.04 11.22 8.39
N ASP A 158 35.14 9.96 8.84
CA ASP A 158 34.26 8.89 8.38
C ASP A 158 32.79 9.15 8.77
N GLU A 159 32.55 9.63 9.99
CA GLU A 159 31.21 10.02 10.44
C GLU A 159 30.62 11.15 9.59
N GLU A 160 31.44 12.15 9.25
CA GLU A 160 31.03 13.24 8.36
C GLU A 160 30.69 12.72 6.95
N ASN A 161 31.51 11.82 6.41
CA ASN A 161 31.28 11.22 5.09
C ASN A 161 30.02 10.33 5.08
N ILE A 162 29.79 9.51 6.12
CA ILE A 162 28.55 8.74 6.26
C ILE A 162 27.34 9.68 6.31
N LYS A 163 27.45 10.81 7.03
CA LYS A 163 26.38 11.82 7.09
C LYS A 163 26.12 12.44 5.72
N LYS A 164 27.16 12.76 4.94
CA LYS A 164 27.04 13.26 3.56
C LYS A 164 26.39 12.23 2.63
N ALA A 165 26.77 10.96 2.74
CA ALA A 165 26.18 9.89 1.95
C ALA A 165 24.68 9.71 2.25
N LYS A 166 24.28 9.74 3.54
CA LYS A 166 22.88 9.72 3.95
C LYS A 166 22.11 10.92 3.39
N ALA A 167 22.67 12.12 3.51
CA ALA A 167 22.07 13.32 2.95
C ALA A 167 21.89 13.19 1.43
N CYS A 168 22.91 12.71 0.71
CA CYS A 168 22.86 12.51 -0.73
C CYS A 168 21.78 11.50 -1.16
N ILE A 169 21.59 10.42 -0.38
CA ILE A 169 20.54 9.42 -0.63
C ILE A 169 19.14 10.00 -0.39
N LEU A 170 18.97 10.80 0.66
CA LEU A 170 17.71 11.52 0.91
C LEU A 170 17.42 12.52 -0.22
N ASP A 171 18.47 13.16 -0.71
CA ASP A 171 18.50 14.08 -1.85
C ASP A 171 18.21 13.40 -3.20
N CYS A 172 18.20 12.07 -3.28
CA CYS A 172 17.73 11.34 -4.46
C CYS A 172 16.23 11.53 -4.70
N HIS A 173 15.48 12.10 -3.76
CA HIS A 173 14.05 12.41 -3.88
C HIS A 173 13.23 11.26 -4.46
N ILE A 174 13.28 10.09 -3.84
CA ILE A 174 12.55 8.89 -4.32
C ILE A 174 11.04 9.17 -4.44
N GLU A 175 10.49 10.09 -3.64
CA GLU A 175 9.11 10.56 -3.78
C GLU A 175 8.86 11.35 -5.09
N GLN A 176 9.87 12.06 -5.59
CA GLN A 176 9.83 12.75 -6.86
C GLN A 176 9.82 11.74 -8.01
N LEU A 177 10.56 10.62 -7.94
CA LEU A 177 10.48 9.53 -8.92
C LEU A 177 9.04 9.03 -9.11
N ILE A 178 8.27 8.95 -8.02
CA ILE A 178 6.86 8.55 -8.08
C ILE A 178 6.01 9.62 -8.75
N THR A 179 6.21 10.89 -8.39
CA THR A 179 5.48 12.02 -8.97
C THR A 179 5.80 12.21 -10.46
N GLU A 180 7.04 11.99 -10.84
CA GLU A 180 7.57 12.11 -12.20
C GLU A 180 7.45 10.81 -13.01
N SER A 181 6.94 9.73 -12.42
CA SER A 181 6.68 8.47 -13.13
C SER A 181 5.78 8.66 -14.36
N LYS A 182 4.94 9.71 -14.36
CA LYS A 182 4.15 10.18 -15.51
C LYS A 182 4.97 10.54 -16.76
N PHE A 183 6.27 10.78 -16.61
CA PHE A 183 7.20 11.07 -17.71
C PHE A 183 8.04 9.86 -18.14
N LEU A 184 7.99 8.75 -17.39
CA LEU A 184 8.68 7.53 -17.79
C LEU A 184 8.18 7.05 -19.15
N ARG A 185 9.06 6.44 -19.94
CA ARG A 185 8.63 5.67 -21.12
C ARG A 185 7.73 4.51 -20.70
N LEU A 186 6.83 4.09 -21.59
CA LEU A 186 5.84 3.05 -21.30
C LEU A 186 6.49 1.76 -20.79
N ASP A 187 7.56 1.31 -21.45
CA ASP A 187 8.29 0.10 -21.04
C ASP A 187 8.90 0.24 -19.63
N SER A 188 9.43 1.42 -19.28
CA SER A 188 10.01 1.66 -17.94
C SER A 188 8.91 1.65 -16.88
N LEU A 189 7.75 2.20 -17.20
CA LEU A 189 6.57 2.16 -16.33
C LEU A 189 6.08 0.73 -16.12
N LEU A 190 6.06 -0.10 -17.16
CA LEU A 190 5.66 -1.50 -17.06
C LEU A 190 6.60 -2.29 -16.13
N GLU A 191 7.91 -2.12 -16.26
CA GLU A 191 8.88 -2.78 -15.37
C GLU A 191 8.81 -2.24 -13.93
N LEU A 192 8.61 -0.93 -13.74
CA LEU A 192 8.35 -0.35 -12.41
C LEU A 192 7.12 -0.96 -11.74
N VAL A 193 6.01 -1.09 -12.48
CA VAL A 193 4.78 -1.69 -11.94
C VAL A 193 4.98 -3.16 -11.59
N LYS A 194 5.67 -3.94 -12.44
CA LYS A 194 5.99 -5.34 -12.16
C LYS A 194 6.86 -5.50 -10.93
N ALA A 195 7.92 -4.69 -10.81
CA ALA A 195 8.82 -4.71 -9.65
C ALA A 195 8.06 -4.37 -8.35
N LEU A 196 7.17 -3.37 -8.40
CA LEU A 196 6.35 -3.00 -7.24
C LEU A 196 5.34 -4.09 -6.87
N ILE A 197 4.64 -4.67 -7.84
CA ILE A 197 3.73 -5.82 -7.64
C ILE A 197 4.47 -6.97 -6.97
N PHE A 198 5.67 -7.27 -7.45
CA PHE A 198 6.46 -8.37 -6.93
C PHE A 198 6.95 -8.09 -5.51
N ALA A 199 7.36 -6.84 -5.24
CA ALA A 199 7.79 -6.41 -3.92
C ALA A 199 6.64 -6.34 -2.90
N SER A 200 5.40 -6.14 -3.35
CA SER A 200 4.19 -6.16 -2.53
C SER A 200 3.48 -7.51 -2.50
N HIS A 201 4.15 -8.63 -2.76
CA HIS A 201 3.53 -9.95 -2.62
C HIS A 201 3.15 -10.28 -1.16
N GLY A 202 2.04 -11.01 -1.02
CA GLY A 202 1.69 -11.65 0.24
C GLY A 202 2.67 -12.78 0.61
N PRO A 203 2.50 -13.43 1.76
CA PRO A 203 3.38 -14.52 2.16
C PRO A 203 3.22 -15.71 1.23
N ASP A 204 4.21 -15.94 0.36
CA ASP A 204 4.23 -17.05 -0.59
C ASP A 204 4.74 -18.35 0.04
N GLY A 205 4.32 -18.71 1.25
CA GLY A 205 4.61 -20.02 1.87
C GLY A 205 6.09 -20.43 1.98
N GLN A 206 7.05 -19.60 1.57
CA GLN A 206 8.48 -19.82 1.60
C GLN A 206 9.06 -19.08 2.80
N GLY A 207 9.89 -19.77 3.56
CA GLY A 207 10.29 -19.48 4.94
C GLY A 207 11.13 -18.22 5.21
N THR A 208 10.93 -17.12 4.47
CA THR A 208 11.36 -15.80 4.90
C THR A 208 10.31 -15.20 5.84
N THR A 209 10.74 -14.50 6.89
CA THR A 209 9.87 -13.74 7.79
C THR A 209 9.02 -12.76 6.98
N TYR A 210 7.74 -13.05 6.83
CA TYR A 210 6.80 -12.17 6.14
C TYR A 210 6.61 -10.88 6.93
N ASP A 211 6.90 -9.76 6.27
CA ASP A 211 6.72 -8.43 6.83
C ASP A 211 5.51 -7.73 6.16
N GLU A 212 4.45 -7.58 6.94
CA GLU A 212 3.20 -6.97 6.51
C GLU A 212 3.37 -5.46 6.24
N ASP A 213 4.20 -4.76 7.03
CA ASP A 213 4.43 -3.32 6.88
C ASP A 213 5.17 -3.01 5.58
N THR A 214 6.19 -3.82 5.27
CA THR A 214 6.89 -3.84 3.98
C THR A 214 5.92 -4.00 2.80
N THR A 215 5.03 -4.98 2.90
CA THR A 215 4.06 -5.29 1.84
C THR A 215 3.12 -4.10 1.59
N VAL A 216 2.60 -3.52 2.67
CA VAL A 216 1.70 -2.36 2.62
C VAL A 216 2.42 -1.12 2.08
N PHE A 217 3.68 -0.92 2.43
CA PHE A 217 4.49 0.19 1.92
C PHE A 217 4.61 0.15 0.40
N PHE A 218 4.97 -1.00 -0.18
CA PHE A 218 5.09 -1.13 -1.62
C PHE A 218 3.75 -1.09 -2.34
N LEU A 219 2.70 -1.64 -1.74
CA LEU A 219 1.35 -1.46 -2.24
C LEU A 219 1.02 0.04 -2.35
N GLU A 220 1.24 0.82 -1.29
CA GLU A 220 0.99 2.27 -1.33
C GLU A 220 1.82 2.99 -2.40
N LEU A 221 3.06 2.54 -2.63
CA LEU A 221 3.90 3.06 -3.69
C LEU A 221 3.33 2.75 -5.08
N LEU A 222 2.89 1.51 -5.31
CA LEU A 222 2.22 1.06 -6.52
C LEU A 222 0.97 1.91 -6.80
N LEU A 223 0.12 2.10 -5.79
CA LEU A 223 -1.10 2.90 -5.92
C LEU A 223 -0.78 4.35 -6.34
N LYS A 224 0.26 4.96 -5.74
CA LYS A 224 0.71 6.31 -6.13
C LYS A 224 1.18 6.34 -7.58
N VAL A 225 1.99 5.38 -8.02
CA VAL A 225 2.44 5.28 -9.43
C VAL A 225 1.24 5.17 -10.36
N VAL A 226 0.29 4.28 -10.09
CA VAL A 226 -0.92 4.13 -10.93
C VAL A 226 -1.71 5.44 -11.01
N ILE A 227 -1.86 6.16 -9.90
CA ILE A 227 -2.56 7.46 -9.86
C ILE A 227 -1.82 8.55 -10.63
N GLN A 228 -0.49 8.52 -10.71
CA GLN A 228 0.28 9.47 -11.52
C GLN A 228 0.23 9.15 -13.02
N ASN A 229 -0.07 7.90 -13.37
CA ASN A 229 -0.08 7.39 -14.75
C ASN A 229 -1.51 7.09 -15.27
N ARG A 230 -2.48 7.93 -14.86
CA ARG A 230 -3.90 7.75 -15.20
C ARG A 230 -4.19 7.66 -16.69
N ASP A 231 -3.48 8.45 -17.49
CA ASP A 231 -3.58 8.50 -18.95
C ASP A 231 -3.15 7.19 -19.63
N ARG A 232 -2.29 6.41 -18.98
CA ARG A 232 -1.71 5.16 -19.50
C ARG A 232 -2.16 3.94 -18.72
N VAL A 233 -3.13 4.11 -17.82
CA VAL A 233 -3.55 3.09 -16.87
C VAL A 233 -4.02 1.80 -17.56
N GLY A 234 -4.60 1.90 -18.76
CA GLY A 234 -5.06 0.73 -19.53
C GLY A 234 -3.96 -0.30 -19.78
N CYS A 235 -2.70 0.13 -19.91
CA CYS A 235 -1.56 -0.77 -20.14
C CYS A 235 -1.12 -1.54 -18.89
N ILE A 236 -1.45 -1.04 -17.70
CA ILE A 236 -0.98 -1.59 -16.41
C ILE A 236 -2.12 -2.12 -15.54
N TRP A 237 -3.37 -1.76 -15.84
CA TRP A 237 -4.53 -1.97 -14.97
C TRP A 237 -4.76 -3.44 -14.63
N GLN A 238 -4.70 -4.33 -15.62
CA GLN A 238 -4.98 -5.76 -15.40
C GLN A 238 -4.03 -6.36 -14.36
N GLY A 239 -2.73 -6.13 -14.50
CA GLY A 239 -1.73 -6.62 -13.53
C GLY A 239 -1.94 -6.05 -12.13
N VAL A 240 -2.23 -4.75 -12.03
CA VAL A 240 -2.51 -4.09 -10.74
C VAL A 240 -3.78 -4.63 -10.09
N ARG A 241 -4.85 -4.78 -10.87
CA ARG A 241 -6.14 -5.33 -10.41
C ARG A 241 -5.97 -6.74 -9.87
N ASP A 242 -5.32 -7.62 -10.63
CA ASP A 242 -5.15 -9.02 -10.27
C ASP A 242 -4.25 -9.17 -9.04
N HIS A 243 -3.24 -8.29 -8.90
CA HIS A 243 -2.43 -8.22 -7.69
C HIS A 243 -3.25 -7.78 -6.46
N ILE A 244 -4.04 -6.70 -6.57
CA ILE A 244 -4.92 -6.24 -5.48
C ILE A 244 -5.92 -7.33 -5.10
N TYR A 245 -6.49 -8.04 -6.07
CA TYR A 245 -7.36 -9.19 -5.84
C TYR A 245 -6.64 -10.26 -4.98
N SER A 246 -5.42 -10.63 -5.37
CA SER A 246 -4.63 -11.63 -4.64
C SER A 246 -4.34 -11.19 -3.20
N LEU A 247 -4.00 -9.92 -2.98
CA LEU A 247 -3.81 -9.36 -1.65
C LEU A 247 -5.08 -9.36 -0.81
N VAL A 248 -6.21 -8.90 -1.35
CA VAL A 248 -7.50 -8.87 -0.63
C VAL A 248 -7.92 -10.29 -0.24
N MET A 249 -7.89 -11.22 -1.18
CA MET A 249 -8.34 -12.60 -0.93
C MET A 249 -7.36 -13.37 -0.05
N GLY A 250 -6.06 -13.22 -0.26
CA GLY A 250 -5.02 -13.86 0.54
C GLY A 250 -4.99 -13.32 1.98
N ALA A 251 -5.10 -12.01 2.17
CA ALA A 251 -5.19 -11.42 3.50
C ALA A 251 -6.48 -11.83 4.23
N ALA A 252 -7.62 -11.88 3.53
CA ALA A 252 -8.87 -12.37 4.10
C ALA A 252 -8.80 -13.85 4.51
N ALA A 253 -8.13 -14.70 3.72
CA ALA A 253 -7.96 -16.12 4.01
C ALA A 253 -7.06 -16.38 5.23
N CYS A 254 -6.04 -15.56 5.42
CA CYS A 254 -5.10 -15.67 6.54
C CYS A 254 -5.45 -14.77 7.73
N GLU A 255 -6.64 -14.16 7.75
CA GLU A 255 -7.08 -13.24 8.81
C GLU A 255 -6.14 -12.04 9.08
N ARG A 256 -5.41 -11.60 8.04
CA ARG A 256 -4.54 -10.41 8.09
C ARG A 256 -5.36 -9.14 7.88
N HIS A 257 -5.94 -8.64 8.96
CA HIS A 257 -6.89 -7.52 8.90
C HIS A 257 -6.27 -6.22 8.38
N PHE A 258 -5.05 -5.92 8.80
CA PHE A 258 -4.38 -4.68 8.40
C PHE A 258 -4.12 -4.65 6.90
N LEU A 259 -3.40 -5.63 6.34
CA LEU A 259 -3.15 -5.71 4.90
C LEU A 259 -4.44 -5.72 4.09
N MET A 260 -5.44 -6.48 4.53
CA MET A 260 -6.74 -6.53 3.84
C MET A 260 -7.39 -5.14 3.79
N GLU A 261 -7.48 -4.45 4.92
CA GLU A 261 -8.05 -3.11 5.00
C GLU A 261 -7.29 -2.14 4.08
N ARG A 262 -5.95 -2.15 4.13
CA ARG A 262 -5.10 -1.31 3.28
C ARG A 262 -5.29 -1.60 1.79
N SER A 263 -5.44 -2.86 1.42
CA SER A 263 -5.70 -3.29 0.04
C SER A 263 -7.06 -2.82 -0.48
N VAL A 264 -8.11 -2.93 0.35
CA VAL A 264 -9.45 -2.45 0.00
C VAL A 264 -9.49 -0.93 -0.12
N VAL A 265 -8.88 -0.22 0.84
CA VAL A 265 -8.76 1.25 0.77
C VAL A 265 -7.99 1.68 -0.48
N GLY A 266 -6.93 0.95 -0.83
CA GLY A 266 -6.17 1.17 -2.05
C GLY A 266 -7.01 1.03 -3.32
N LEU A 267 -7.78 -0.06 -3.43
CA LEU A 267 -8.73 -0.28 -4.52
C LEU A 267 -9.74 0.87 -4.66
N LEU A 268 -10.32 1.31 -3.54
CA LEU A 268 -11.32 2.39 -3.53
C LEU A 268 -10.71 3.74 -3.94
N ARG A 269 -9.45 4.00 -3.55
CA ARG A 269 -8.70 5.20 -3.99
C ARG A 269 -8.41 5.17 -5.49
N LEU A 270 -8.01 4.02 -6.04
CA LEU A 270 -7.88 3.86 -7.49
C LEU A 270 -9.22 4.02 -8.19
N ALA A 271 -10.29 3.45 -7.65
CA ALA A 271 -11.61 3.59 -8.23
C ALA A 271 -12.04 5.06 -8.30
N LYS A 272 -11.94 5.81 -7.19
CA LYS A 272 -12.19 7.26 -7.18
C LYS A 272 -11.34 8.02 -8.20
N ALA A 273 -10.08 7.63 -8.36
CA ALA A 273 -9.14 8.25 -9.28
C ALA A 273 -9.50 8.00 -10.76
N LEU A 274 -9.86 6.76 -11.09
CA LEU A 274 -10.00 6.27 -12.46
C LEU A 274 -11.43 6.33 -12.99
N MET A 275 -12.44 6.35 -12.13
CA MET A 275 -13.85 6.47 -12.52
C MET A 275 -14.16 7.74 -13.31
N ARG A 276 -13.31 8.77 -13.21
CA ARG A 276 -13.41 10.00 -14.01
C ARG A 276 -13.01 9.81 -15.48
N LEU A 277 -12.38 8.69 -15.82
CA LEU A 277 -12.03 8.30 -17.18
C LEU A 277 -13.15 7.39 -17.70
N GLU A 278 -13.99 7.90 -18.62
CA GLU A 278 -15.19 7.20 -19.09
C GLU A 278 -14.88 5.78 -19.59
N ASP A 279 -13.82 5.61 -20.39
CA ASP A 279 -13.40 4.31 -20.94
C ASP A 279 -12.98 3.31 -19.85
N MET A 280 -12.47 3.78 -18.72
CA MET A 280 -12.02 2.92 -17.62
C MET A 280 -13.13 2.63 -16.61
N SER A 281 -14.19 3.44 -16.58
CA SER A 281 -15.25 3.34 -15.57
C SER A 281 -15.86 1.93 -15.47
N PRO A 282 -16.27 1.26 -16.57
CA PRO A 282 -16.80 -0.09 -16.49
C PRO A 282 -15.78 -1.08 -15.91
N VAL A 283 -14.52 -1.02 -16.37
CA VAL A 283 -13.47 -1.96 -15.92
C VAL A 283 -13.13 -1.78 -14.44
N VAL A 284 -13.19 -0.54 -13.96
CA VAL A 284 -12.99 -0.20 -12.55
C VAL A 284 -14.15 -0.69 -11.68
N LEU A 285 -15.40 -0.49 -12.11
CA LEU A 285 -16.59 -0.98 -11.40
C LEU A 285 -16.62 -2.51 -11.32
N GLN A 286 -16.29 -3.20 -12.42
CA GLN A 286 -16.18 -4.66 -12.41
C GLN A 286 -15.11 -5.16 -11.44
N SER A 287 -14.05 -4.38 -11.20
CA SER A 287 -13.05 -4.72 -10.18
C SER A 287 -13.61 -4.67 -8.76
N LEU A 288 -14.55 -3.78 -8.45
CA LEU A 288 -15.18 -3.70 -7.12
C LEU A 288 -15.98 -4.96 -6.75
N ARG A 289 -16.38 -5.79 -7.74
CA ARG A 289 -17.07 -7.07 -7.50
C ARG A 289 -16.26 -8.04 -6.63
N MET A 290 -14.93 -7.94 -6.63
CA MET A 290 -14.12 -8.82 -5.78
C MET A 290 -14.44 -8.68 -4.29
N LEU A 291 -14.93 -7.51 -3.88
CA LEU A 291 -15.36 -7.28 -2.49
C LEU A 291 -16.57 -8.14 -2.12
N LEU A 292 -17.46 -8.43 -3.08
CA LEU A 292 -18.62 -9.31 -2.86
C LEU A 292 -18.25 -10.78 -2.70
N LEU A 293 -16.99 -11.16 -2.96
CA LEU A 293 -16.49 -12.53 -2.74
C LEU A 293 -16.05 -12.76 -1.29
N LEU A 294 -15.93 -11.70 -0.49
CA LEU A 294 -15.52 -11.77 0.89
C LEU A 294 -16.62 -12.37 1.77
N LYS A 295 -16.22 -13.11 2.81
CA LYS A 295 -17.16 -13.66 3.79
C LYS A 295 -17.93 -12.52 4.50
N PRO A 296 -19.20 -12.71 4.89
CA PRO A 296 -19.98 -11.65 5.55
C PRO A 296 -19.31 -11.05 6.79
N GLN A 297 -18.63 -11.87 7.60
CA GLN A 297 -17.89 -11.39 8.77
C GLN A 297 -16.72 -10.48 8.37
N THR A 298 -16.02 -10.81 7.29
CA THR A 298 -14.92 -10.01 6.76
C THR A 298 -15.44 -8.68 6.21
N LEU A 299 -16.52 -8.70 5.42
CA LEU A 299 -17.19 -7.51 4.91
C LEU A 299 -17.64 -6.56 6.02
N SER A 300 -18.22 -7.12 7.10
CA SER A 300 -18.65 -6.32 8.24
C SER A 300 -17.49 -5.51 8.85
N ARG A 301 -16.28 -6.09 8.93
CA ARG A 301 -15.09 -5.42 9.48
C ARG A 301 -14.59 -4.25 8.64
N ILE A 302 -14.72 -4.33 7.32
CA ILE A 302 -14.28 -3.29 6.36
C ILE A 302 -15.43 -2.43 5.81
N SER A 303 -16.64 -2.61 6.35
CA SER A 303 -17.88 -1.98 5.88
C SER A 303 -17.76 -0.46 5.82
N ARG A 304 -17.13 0.13 6.84
CA ARG A 304 -16.90 1.57 6.94
C ARG A 304 -16.07 2.09 5.78
N GLN A 305 -14.94 1.44 5.50
CA GLN A 305 -14.00 1.83 4.44
C GLN A 305 -14.68 1.74 3.08
N ILE A 306 -15.42 0.65 2.83
CA ILE A 306 -16.21 0.48 1.60
C ILE A 306 -17.27 1.57 1.47
N ALA A 307 -18.07 1.83 2.53
CA ALA A 307 -19.12 2.83 2.49
C ALA A 307 -18.60 4.24 2.19
N TYR A 308 -17.53 4.68 2.87
CA TYR A 308 -16.90 5.98 2.59
C TYR A 308 -16.30 6.03 1.18
N GLY A 309 -15.66 4.95 0.73
CA GLY A 309 -15.11 4.87 -0.63
C GLY A 309 -16.18 4.98 -1.72
N LEU A 310 -17.28 4.22 -1.58
CA LEU A 310 -18.41 4.27 -2.50
C LEU A 310 -19.07 5.65 -2.51
N PHE A 311 -19.25 6.26 -1.34
CA PHE A 311 -19.78 7.62 -1.23
C PHE A 311 -18.94 8.62 -2.03
N GLU A 312 -17.61 8.60 -1.87
CA GLU A 312 -16.70 9.50 -2.58
C GLU A 312 -16.65 9.24 -4.10
N ILE A 313 -16.75 7.98 -4.53
CA ILE A 313 -16.83 7.60 -5.94
C ILE A 313 -18.13 8.16 -6.55
N LEU A 314 -19.28 7.89 -5.93
CA LEU A 314 -20.58 8.31 -6.46
C LEU A 314 -20.74 9.82 -6.46
N LYS A 315 -20.29 10.49 -5.39
CA LYS A 315 -20.31 11.96 -5.29
C LYS A 315 -19.58 12.66 -6.44
N THR A 316 -18.54 12.03 -7.00
CA THR A 316 -17.68 12.65 -8.01
C THR A 316 -17.85 12.09 -9.42
N SER A 317 -18.36 10.87 -9.57
CA SER A 317 -18.29 10.11 -10.82
C SER A 317 -19.54 9.28 -11.11
N ALA A 318 -20.68 9.50 -10.42
CA ALA A 318 -21.92 8.76 -10.69
C ALA A 318 -22.45 8.97 -12.12
N ALA A 319 -22.17 10.13 -12.72
CA ALA A 319 -22.54 10.42 -14.11
C ALA A 319 -21.85 9.49 -15.13
N ASN A 320 -20.76 8.82 -14.75
CA ASN A 320 -20.00 7.95 -15.64
C ASN A 320 -20.49 6.48 -15.59
N ILE A 321 -21.56 6.19 -14.83
CA ILE A 321 -22.12 4.85 -14.68
C ILE A 321 -23.34 4.71 -15.59
N HIS A 322 -23.21 3.86 -16.61
CA HIS A 322 -24.19 3.80 -17.71
C HIS A 322 -24.93 2.47 -17.84
N SER A 323 -24.44 1.40 -17.19
CA SER A 323 -25.02 0.06 -17.35
C SER A 323 -25.76 -0.41 -16.09
N ASP A 324 -26.81 -1.20 -16.29
CA ASP A 324 -27.54 -1.88 -15.21
C ASP A 324 -26.63 -2.80 -14.39
N THR A 325 -25.71 -3.50 -15.06
CA THR A 325 -24.73 -4.36 -14.38
C THR A 325 -23.83 -3.55 -13.45
N ASP A 326 -23.40 -2.36 -13.86
CA ASP A 326 -22.54 -1.52 -13.02
C ASP A 326 -23.29 -0.93 -11.82
N TRP A 327 -24.53 -0.49 -12.03
CA TRP A 327 -25.42 -0.06 -10.94
C TRP A 327 -25.73 -1.18 -9.96
N SER A 328 -25.93 -2.40 -10.46
CA SER A 328 -26.14 -3.59 -9.63
C SER A 328 -24.96 -3.82 -8.68
N ILE A 329 -23.72 -3.71 -9.17
CA ILE A 329 -22.52 -3.85 -8.31
C ILE A 329 -22.53 -2.83 -7.18
N ILE A 330 -22.79 -1.57 -7.49
CA ILE A 330 -22.81 -0.48 -6.52
C ILE A 330 -23.90 -0.69 -5.48
N PHE A 331 -25.14 -0.94 -5.92
CA PHE A 331 -26.26 -1.10 -4.99
C PHE A 331 -26.11 -2.34 -4.12
N THR A 332 -25.68 -3.48 -4.69
CA THR A 332 -25.40 -4.67 -3.90
C THR A 332 -24.30 -4.42 -2.86
N LEU A 333 -23.23 -3.70 -3.20
CA LEU A 333 -22.21 -3.34 -2.22
C LEU A 333 -22.79 -2.47 -1.10
N LEU A 334 -23.58 -1.44 -1.44
CA LEU A 334 -24.25 -0.57 -0.47
C LEU A 334 -25.19 -1.35 0.46
N GLU A 335 -25.98 -2.28 -0.07
CA GLU A 335 -26.83 -3.18 0.70
C GLU A 335 -26.02 -4.06 1.64
N CYS A 336 -24.92 -4.65 1.16
CA CYS A 336 -24.05 -5.51 1.96
C CYS A 336 -23.39 -4.76 3.12
N VAL A 337 -22.81 -3.58 2.86
CA VAL A 337 -22.01 -2.87 3.86
C VAL A 337 -22.82 -1.91 4.72
N GLY A 338 -23.94 -1.39 4.21
CA GLY A 338 -24.81 -0.44 4.91
C GLY A 338 -26.00 -1.08 5.60
N ALA A 339 -26.66 -2.04 4.95
CA ALA A 339 -27.83 -2.72 5.49
C ALA A 339 -27.53 -4.14 6.03
N GLY A 340 -26.29 -4.62 5.86
CA GLY A 340 -25.88 -5.96 6.31
C GLY A 340 -26.46 -7.09 5.47
N ALA A 341 -26.86 -6.82 4.22
CA ALA A 341 -27.33 -7.87 3.32
C ALA A 341 -26.23 -8.91 3.07
N HIS A 342 -26.63 -10.16 2.85
CA HIS A 342 -25.68 -11.19 2.46
C HIS A 342 -25.23 -10.97 1.01
N PRO A 343 -23.93 -11.08 0.71
CA PRO A 343 -23.44 -11.02 -0.66
C PRO A 343 -24.13 -12.08 -1.52
N PRO A 344 -24.46 -11.75 -2.79
CA PRO A 344 -25.04 -12.72 -3.70
C PRO A 344 -24.16 -13.95 -3.79
N ARG A 345 -24.76 -15.14 -3.80
CA ARG A 345 -24.03 -16.36 -4.08
C ARG A 345 -23.48 -16.23 -5.50
N ILE A 346 -22.19 -16.48 -5.69
CA ILE A 346 -21.58 -16.58 -7.01
C ILE A 346 -22.14 -17.86 -7.64
N VAL A 347 -23.31 -17.76 -8.25
CA VAL A 347 -23.85 -18.81 -9.08
C VAL A 347 -23.06 -18.73 -10.37
N GLY A 348 -21.99 -19.53 -10.48
CA GLY A 348 -21.51 -19.92 -11.79
C GLY A 348 -22.72 -20.55 -12.50
N GLU A 349 -23.08 -20.02 -13.67
CA GLU A 349 -24.13 -20.59 -14.51
C GLU A 349 -23.76 -22.03 -14.87
N ILE A 350 -24.13 -22.99 -14.02
CA ILE A 350 -24.36 -24.37 -14.42
C ILE A 350 -25.81 -24.35 -14.87
N GLY A 351 -25.98 -24.49 -16.18
CA GLY A 351 -27.21 -24.24 -16.91
C GLY A 351 -28.45 -24.78 -16.22
N ARG A 352 -29.51 -23.97 -16.22
CA ARG A 352 -30.85 -24.53 -16.24
C ARG A 352 -30.95 -25.43 -17.48
N PRO A 353 -31.29 -26.72 -17.36
CA PRO A 353 -31.90 -27.38 -18.48
C PRO A 353 -33.29 -26.75 -18.66
N VAL A 354 -33.44 -25.94 -19.71
CA VAL A 354 -34.75 -25.71 -20.31
C VAL A 354 -35.01 -26.90 -21.23
N SER A 355 -35.75 -27.88 -20.71
CA SER A 355 -36.47 -28.94 -21.43
C SER A 355 -37.01 -29.88 -20.35
N GLY A 356 -38.29 -30.13 -20.15
CA GLY A 356 -39.44 -30.04 -21.04
C GLY A 356 -40.26 -31.28 -20.77
N GLN A 357 -41.37 -31.14 -20.03
CA GLN A 357 -42.66 -31.85 -20.14
C GLN A 357 -43.61 -31.30 -19.08
#